data_AF-A0A4Q4T3W5-F1
#
_entry.id   AF-A0A4Q4T3W5-F1
#
_cell.length_a   1.000
_cell.length_b   1.000
_cell.length_c   1.000
_cell.angle_alpha   90.00
_cell.angle_beta   90.00
_cell.angle_gamma   90.00
#
_symmetry.space_group_name_H-M   'P 1'
#
loop_
_entity.id
_entity.type
_entity.pdbx_description
1 polymer ?
#
loop_
_entity_poly.entity_id
_entity_poly.type
_entity_poly.pdbx_seq_one_letter_code
_entity_poly.pdbx_strand_id
1 'polypeptide(L)'
;MAGNADIPARPSNVDPASQFLCLTICGYRRPGMSEEDYRRHMIQVSAPMTKDLMVKYGVKRWTMIHNTTETRALMSRLFDRQMANLADFDCFSQVVFKNVDDYKRMKEDPWYKQHLVGDHEKFADTKKSMMTIGWITEFIRDGEVGLQKGNRIGAMSEEYNSLNSRINNHAHDYSTGHGPGAMTSLSLIAVPVLLDSIQSAPQLFHAWASMYHYGHQALPTMAVGTLGLWTYTAFKRRSARKPWRIFALAGVITVLMLPFTWLVMVPTNNELFRLEAAGSEIDTSVTLEDAKALVVSWAGMHLARSVFPLAGAILGAVATFGG
;
A
#
# COMPACT_ATOMS: atom_id res chain seq x y z
N MET A 1 -16.86 -41.85 19.41
CA MET A 1 -16.39 -40.45 19.38
C MET A 1 -17.31 -39.63 20.28
N ALA A 2 -17.01 -39.56 21.57
CA ALA A 2 -17.78 -38.73 22.50
C ALA A 2 -17.30 -37.28 22.32
N GLY A 3 -18.16 -36.42 21.79
CA GLY A 3 -17.88 -35.00 21.71
C GLY A 3 -17.73 -34.43 23.12
N ASN A 4 -16.60 -33.79 23.40
CA ASN A 4 -16.39 -33.04 24.64
C ASN A 4 -17.51 -32.01 24.78
N ALA A 5 -18.37 -32.19 25.78
CA ALA A 5 -19.61 -31.42 25.98
C ALA A 5 -19.38 -29.91 26.29
N ASP A 6 -18.14 -29.49 26.53
CA ASP A 6 -17.81 -28.15 27.05
C ASP A 6 -17.22 -27.18 25.99
N ILE A 7 -17.06 -27.60 24.74
CA ILE A 7 -16.57 -26.71 23.67
C ILE A 7 -17.78 -26.16 22.91
N PRO A 8 -17.96 -24.82 22.81
CA PRO A 8 -19.10 -24.23 22.12
C PRO A 8 -19.17 -24.70 20.67
N ALA A 9 -20.37 -24.71 20.09
CA ALA A 9 -20.55 -25.13 18.71
C ALA A 9 -19.61 -24.37 17.76
N ARG A 10 -19.07 -25.10 16.80
CA ARG A 10 -18.22 -24.53 15.75
C ARG A 10 -19.06 -23.63 14.85
N PRO A 11 -18.57 -22.43 14.47
CA PRO A 11 -19.14 -21.66 13.38
C PRO A 11 -19.44 -22.53 12.15
N SER A 12 -20.63 -22.38 11.57
CA SER A 12 -21.09 -23.14 10.41
C SER A 12 -20.27 -22.80 9.15
N ASN A 13 -20.19 -23.74 8.20
CA ASN A 13 -19.55 -23.60 6.88
C ASN A 13 -18.01 -23.56 6.84
N VAL A 14 -17.32 -24.03 7.90
CA VAL A 14 -15.86 -24.18 7.91
C VAL A 14 -15.50 -25.66 8.06
N ASP A 15 -14.43 -26.10 7.38
CA ASP A 15 -13.92 -27.46 7.52
C ASP A 15 -13.58 -27.74 9.00
N PRO A 16 -14.19 -28.76 9.63
CA PRO A 16 -13.88 -29.16 11.00
C PRO A 16 -12.38 -29.42 11.26
N ALA A 17 -11.60 -29.76 10.24
CA ALA A 17 -10.17 -30.02 10.38
C ALA A 17 -9.31 -28.74 10.53
N SER A 18 -9.77 -27.61 9.97
CA SER A 18 -9.06 -26.32 9.94
C SER A 18 -9.53 -25.34 11.02
N GLN A 19 -10.50 -25.73 11.83
CA GLN A 19 -11.07 -24.86 12.85
C GLN A 19 -10.36 -24.99 14.20
N PHE A 20 -9.83 -23.86 14.68
CA PHE A 20 -9.05 -23.78 15.91
C PHE A 20 -9.60 -22.71 16.87
N LEU A 21 -9.39 -22.93 18.16
CA LEU A 21 -9.54 -21.90 19.18
C LEU A 21 -8.27 -21.04 19.25
N CYS A 22 -8.44 -19.75 19.49
CA CYS A 22 -7.36 -18.81 19.80
C CYS A 22 -7.58 -18.21 21.19
N LEU A 23 -6.68 -18.52 22.11
CA LEU A 23 -6.53 -17.79 23.36
C LEU A 23 -5.72 -16.52 23.10
N THR A 24 -6.33 -15.36 23.31
CA THR A 24 -5.65 -14.06 23.21
C THR A 24 -5.46 -13.48 24.60
N ILE A 25 -4.22 -13.18 24.95
CA ILE A 25 -3.82 -12.46 26.15
C ILE A 25 -3.47 -11.03 25.73
N CYS A 26 -4.22 -10.06 26.24
CA CYS A 26 -3.96 -8.64 26.08
C CYS A 26 -3.13 -8.18 27.30
N GLY A 27 -1.80 -8.22 27.13
CA GLY A 27 -0.83 -8.05 28.20
C GLY A 27 -0.43 -6.60 28.41
N TYR A 28 -0.33 -6.21 29.68
CA TYR A 28 0.39 -5.02 30.12
C TYR A 28 1.71 -5.43 30.76
N ARG A 29 2.76 -4.67 30.48
CA ARG A 29 4.04 -4.84 31.16
C ARG A 29 3.94 -4.42 32.62
N ARG A 30 4.77 -5.00 33.47
CA ARG A 30 4.85 -4.67 34.89
C ARG A 30 5.14 -3.16 35.05
N PRO A 31 4.52 -2.46 36.02
CA PRO A 31 4.83 -1.06 36.28
C PRO A 31 6.33 -0.84 36.49
N GLY A 32 6.87 0.20 35.85
CA GLY A 32 8.30 0.54 35.90
C GLY A 32 9.21 -0.29 34.97
N MET A 33 8.69 -1.28 34.24
CA MET A 33 9.46 -2.04 33.25
C MET A 33 9.49 -1.31 31.90
N SER A 34 10.65 -1.29 31.23
CA SER A 34 10.76 -0.75 29.87
C SER A 34 10.09 -1.67 28.83
N GLU A 35 9.68 -1.13 27.68
CA GLU A 35 9.12 -1.94 26.58
C GLU A 35 10.14 -2.96 26.06
N GLU A 36 11.41 -2.56 26.03
CA GLU A 36 12.52 -3.39 25.56
C GLU A 36 12.81 -4.55 26.52
N ASP A 37 12.86 -4.30 27.84
CA ASP A 37 13.07 -5.36 28.82
C ASP A 37 11.89 -6.33 28.84
N TYR A 38 10.66 -5.82 28.70
CA TYR A 38 9.45 -6.64 28.60
C TYR A 38 9.53 -7.59 27.41
N ARG A 39 9.81 -7.05 26.22
CA ARG A 39 9.99 -7.82 24.98
C ARG A 39 11.13 -8.84 25.11
N ARG A 40 12.27 -8.42 25.67
CA ARG A 40 13.44 -9.28 25.86
C ARG A 40 13.14 -10.46 26.77
N HIS A 41 12.49 -10.24 27.91
CA HIS A 41 12.10 -11.31 28.83
C HIS A 41 11.18 -12.32 28.13
N MET A 42 10.15 -11.84 27.44
CA MET A 42 9.21 -12.71 26.73
C MET A 42 9.90 -13.59 25.67
N ILE A 43 10.81 -13.02 24.86
CA ILE A 43 11.45 -13.72 23.74
C ILE A 43 12.63 -14.59 24.19
N GLN A 44 13.43 -14.13 25.14
CA GLN A 44 14.69 -14.80 25.52
C GLN A 44 14.56 -15.69 26.76
N VAL A 45 13.50 -15.51 27.56
CA VAL A 45 13.27 -16.29 28.79
C VAL A 45 11.98 -17.10 28.67
N SER A 46 10.82 -16.45 28.60
CA SER A 46 9.53 -17.14 28.68
C SER A 46 9.28 -18.07 27.47
N ALA A 47 9.55 -17.62 26.24
CA ALA A 47 9.30 -18.41 25.05
C ALA A 47 10.17 -19.68 24.95
N PRO A 48 11.50 -19.64 25.14
CA PRO A 48 12.35 -20.83 25.16
C PRO A 48 11.93 -21.86 26.21
N MET A 49 11.49 -21.41 27.39
CA MET A 49 11.02 -22.31 28.46
C MET A 49 9.69 -22.99 28.15
N THR A 50 8.86 -22.40 27.27
CA THR A 50 7.44 -22.78 27.11
C THR A 50 7.12 -23.42 25.77
N LYS A 51 7.81 -23.04 24.68
CA LYS A 51 7.42 -23.38 23.30
C LYS A 51 7.36 -24.90 23.04
N ASP A 52 8.33 -25.66 23.53
CA ASP A 52 8.39 -27.10 23.26
C ASP A 52 7.31 -27.85 24.07
N LEU A 53 6.99 -27.33 25.26
CA LEU A 53 5.86 -27.79 26.04
C LEU A 53 4.52 -27.50 25.33
N MET A 54 4.36 -26.31 24.76
CA MET A 54 3.18 -25.98 23.95
C MET A 54 3.00 -26.95 22.78
N VAL A 55 4.08 -27.28 22.07
CA VAL A 55 4.05 -28.27 20.98
C VAL A 55 3.66 -29.66 21.50
N LYS A 56 4.25 -30.12 22.61
CA LYS A 56 3.91 -31.41 23.26
C LYS A 56 2.41 -31.52 23.54
N TYR A 57 1.77 -30.44 23.95
CA TYR A 57 0.33 -30.38 24.25
C TYR A 57 -0.52 -29.89 23.07
N GLY A 58 -0.02 -29.97 21.83
CA GLY A 58 -0.85 -29.82 20.64
C GLY A 58 -1.21 -28.39 20.26
N VAL A 59 -0.55 -27.38 20.84
CA VAL A 59 -0.59 -26.00 20.33
C VAL A 59 -0.07 -25.99 18.90
N LYS A 60 -0.82 -25.36 18.00
CA LYS A 60 -0.53 -25.28 16.57
C LYS A 60 0.18 -24.01 16.16
N ARG A 61 -0.06 -22.92 16.88
CA ARG A 61 0.60 -21.64 16.65
C ARG A 61 0.63 -20.84 17.94
N TRP A 62 1.75 -20.17 18.19
CA TRP A 62 1.86 -19.18 19.25
C TRP A 62 2.57 -17.96 18.69
N THR A 63 1.98 -16.78 18.87
CA THR A 63 2.53 -15.51 18.40
C THR A 63 2.48 -14.48 19.52
N MET A 64 3.51 -13.64 19.58
CA MET A 64 3.56 -12.45 20.43
C MET A 64 3.65 -11.23 19.53
N ILE A 65 2.70 -10.31 19.67
CA ILE A 65 2.65 -9.05 18.93
C ILE A 65 3.02 -7.97 19.95
N HIS A 66 4.20 -7.37 19.80
CA HIS A 66 4.67 -6.34 20.72
C HIS A 66 4.24 -4.96 20.22
N ASN A 67 3.33 -4.33 20.96
CA ASN A 67 2.76 -3.02 20.63
C ASN A 67 3.61 -1.92 21.28
N THR A 68 4.81 -1.72 20.74
CA THR A 68 5.68 -0.60 21.15
C THR A 68 5.02 0.74 20.92
N THR A 69 5.54 1.78 21.59
CA THR A 69 5.14 3.16 21.34
C THR A 69 5.25 3.53 19.85
N GLU A 70 6.34 3.14 19.19
CA GLU A 70 6.59 3.42 17.78
C GLU A 70 5.61 2.68 16.86
N THR A 71 5.36 1.40 17.10
CA THR A 71 4.40 0.62 16.28
C THR A 71 2.96 1.13 16.46
N ARG A 72 2.59 1.56 17.67
CA ARG A 72 1.27 2.13 17.94
C ARG A 72 1.10 3.48 17.23
N ALA A 73 2.16 4.28 17.11
CA ALA A 73 2.14 5.55 16.39
C ALA A 73 1.83 5.39 14.88
N LEU A 74 2.12 4.23 14.29
CA LEU A 74 1.78 3.92 12.90
C LEU A 74 0.27 3.88 12.65
N MET A 75 -0.55 3.70 13.69
CA MET A 75 -2.01 3.68 13.55
C MET A 75 -2.57 5.00 13.02
N SER A 76 -1.85 6.12 13.18
CA SER A 76 -2.21 7.43 12.59
C SER A 76 -2.38 7.38 11.07
N ARG A 77 -1.76 6.40 10.40
CA ARG A 77 -1.86 6.19 8.95
C ARG A 77 -3.08 5.37 8.52
N LEU A 78 -3.77 4.74 9.47
CA LEU A 78 -4.80 3.74 9.21
C LEU A 78 -6.19 4.15 9.74
N PHE A 79 -6.29 5.19 10.57
CA PHE A 79 -7.58 5.57 11.14
C PHE A 79 -8.53 6.12 10.08
N ASP A 80 -9.77 5.65 10.16
CA ASP A 80 -10.94 6.34 9.65
C ASP A 80 -11.72 6.95 10.83
N ARG A 81 -12.73 7.78 10.51
CA ARG A 81 -13.55 8.46 11.52
C ARG A 81 -14.31 7.49 12.45
N GLN A 82 -14.49 6.23 12.06
CA GLN A 82 -15.29 5.24 12.78
C GLN A 82 -14.45 4.41 13.77
N MET A 83 -13.14 4.26 13.55
CA MET A 83 -12.26 3.38 14.34
C MET A 83 -11.08 4.10 14.99
N ALA A 84 -11.37 5.16 15.78
CA ALA A 84 -10.35 6.02 16.39
C ALA A 84 -9.89 5.60 17.80
N ASN A 85 -10.48 4.58 18.42
CA ASN A 85 -10.12 4.17 19.78
C ASN A 85 -8.89 3.26 19.76
N LEU A 86 -7.74 3.77 20.20
CA LEU A 86 -6.53 2.97 20.35
C LEU A 86 -6.53 2.19 21.67
N ALA A 87 -6.28 0.88 21.57
CA ALA A 87 -5.96 0.09 22.74
C ALA A 87 -4.51 0.34 23.20
N ASP A 88 -4.31 0.46 24.51
CA ASP A 88 -3.02 0.73 25.16
C ASP A 88 -2.26 -0.53 25.58
N PHE A 89 -2.69 -1.73 25.19
CA PHE A 89 -1.99 -2.98 25.50
C PHE A 89 -0.55 -2.97 24.99
N ASP A 90 0.40 -3.44 25.80
CA ASP A 90 1.82 -3.57 25.42
C ASP A 90 2.07 -4.80 24.54
N CYS A 91 1.26 -5.85 24.67
CA CYS A 91 1.39 -7.05 23.84
C CYS A 91 0.08 -7.80 23.64
N PHE A 92 -0.09 -8.42 22.47
CA PHE A 92 -1.03 -9.51 22.27
C PHE A 92 -0.29 -10.84 22.16
N SER A 93 -0.53 -11.77 23.07
CA SER A 93 -0.06 -13.16 22.95
C SER A 93 -1.22 -14.05 22.53
N GLN A 94 -1.10 -14.69 21.36
CA GLN A 94 -2.15 -15.52 20.78
C GLN A 94 -1.70 -16.97 20.68
N VAL A 95 -2.39 -17.88 21.37
CA VAL A 95 -2.12 -19.32 21.39
C VAL A 95 -3.26 -20.05 20.70
N VAL A 96 -2.94 -20.82 19.66
CA VAL A 96 -3.91 -21.51 18.80
C VAL A 96 -3.86 -23.02 19.04
N PHE A 97 -5.01 -23.62 19.36
CA PHE A 97 -5.12 -25.06 19.65
C PHE A 97 -6.51 -25.58 19.29
N LYS A 98 -6.67 -26.91 19.23
CA LYS A 98 -7.96 -27.55 18.91
C LYS A 98 -8.86 -27.70 20.13
N ASN A 99 -8.27 -28.03 21.29
CA ASN A 99 -9.01 -28.37 22.50
C ASN A 99 -8.43 -27.63 23.70
N VAL A 100 -9.29 -26.94 24.45
CA VAL A 100 -8.93 -26.22 25.67
C VAL A 100 -8.36 -27.16 26.75
N ASP A 101 -8.76 -28.42 26.76
CA ASP A 101 -8.27 -29.38 27.75
C ASP A 101 -6.81 -29.74 27.52
N ASP A 102 -6.32 -29.66 26.29
CA ASP A 102 -4.89 -29.85 26.01
C ASP A 102 -4.06 -28.74 26.67
N TYR A 103 -4.58 -27.50 26.62
CA TYR A 103 -3.99 -26.36 27.29
C TYR A 103 -4.05 -26.46 28.82
N LYS A 104 -5.12 -27.06 29.38
CA LYS A 104 -5.21 -27.35 30.82
C LYS A 104 -4.14 -28.35 31.26
N ARG A 105 -4.01 -29.48 30.54
CA ARG A 105 -3.01 -30.52 30.85
C ARG A 105 -1.59 -29.99 30.75
N MET A 106 -1.32 -29.04 29.86
CA MET A 106 -0.04 -28.34 29.79
C MET A 106 0.31 -27.63 31.10
N LYS A 107 -0.66 -26.94 31.73
CA LYS A 107 -0.44 -26.25 33.02
C LYS A 107 -0.22 -27.21 34.19
N GLU A 108 -0.64 -28.45 34.05
CA GLU A 108 -0.47 -29.49 35.05
C GLU A 108 0.90 -30.18 34.97
N ASP A 109 1.63 -30.01 33.88
CA ASP A 109 2.95 -30.62 33.63
C ASP A 109 3.96 -30.23 34.73
N PRO A 110 4.76 -31.18 35.27
CA PRO A 110 5.77 -30.88 36.28
C PRO A 110 6.75 -29.80 35.86
N TRP A 111 7.17 -29.78 34.58
CA TRP A 111 8.06 -28.75 34.05
C TRP A 111 7.40 -27.38 34.12
N TYR A 112 6.11 -27.28 33.76
CA TYR A 112 5.34 -26.05 33.87
C TYR A 112 5.28 -25.56 35.32
N LYS A 113 4.92 -26.45 36.25
CA LYS A 113 4.79 -26.11 37.68
C LYS A 113 6.09 -25.63 38.28
N GLN A 114 7.21 -26.24 37.88
CA GLN A 114 8.53 -25.92 38.44
C GLN A 114 9.14 -24.65 37.83
N HIS A 115 8.98 -24.42 36.52
CA HIS A 115 9.75 -23.40 35.80
C HIS A 115 8.92 -22.20 35.29
N LEU A 116 7.61 -22.36 35.07
CA LEU A 116 6.76 -21.34 34.43
C LEU A 116 5.80 -20.66 35.42
N VAL A 117 5.46 -21.31 36.53
CA VAL A 117 4.65 -20.70 37.60
C VAL A 117 5.39 -19.49 38.18
N GLY A 118 4.70 -18.35 38.23
CA GLY A 118 5.27 -17.08 38.71
C GLY A 118 6.13 -16.33 37.68
N ASP A 119 6.44 -16.89 36.51
CA ASP A 119 7.23 -16.16 35.49
C ASP A 119 6.51 -14.90 35.00
N HIS A 120 5.19 -15.00 34.79
CA HIS A 120 4.36 -13.88 34.35
C HIS A 120 4.41 -12.66 35.29
N GLU A 121 4.62 -12.87 36.59
CA GLU A 121 4.72 -11.77 37.57
C GLU A 121 6.04 -11.00 37.48
N LYS A 122 7.06 -11.58 36.82
CA LYS A 122 8.36 -10.94 36.62
C LYS A 122 8.33 -9.86 35.55
N PHE A 123 7.44 -10.01 34.55
CA PHE A 123 7.42 -9.12 33.38
C PHE A 123 6.05 -8.48 33.10
N ALA A 124 4.94 -9.08 33.52
CA ALA A 124 3.60 -8.58 33.23
C ALA A 124 2.88 -8.01 34.47
N ASP A 125 2.01 -7.03 34.24
CA ASP A 125 0.96 -6.64 35.19
C ASP A 125 -0.20 -7.62 35.05
N THR A 126 -0.18 -8.67 35.87
CA THR A 126 -1.20 -9.73 35.85
C THR A 126 -2.57 -9.27 36.35
N LYS A 127 -2.66 -8.09 36.98
CA LYS A 127 -3.93 -7.52 37.46
C LYS A 127 -4.62 -6.68 36.38
N LYS A 128 -3.84 -5.95 35.56
CA LYS A 128 -4.37 -5.14 34.45
C LYS A 128 -4.57 -5.96 33.17
N SER A 129 -3.75 -7.00 32.96
CA SER A 129 -3.81 -7.84 31.76
C SER A 129 -5.12 -8.59 31.63
N MET A 130 -5.61 -8.75 30.41
CA MET A 130 -6.92 -9.35 30.11
C MET A 130 -6.75 -10.57 29.20
N MET A 131 -7.72 -11.49 29.22
CA MET A 131 -7.70 -12.68 28.38
C MET A 131 -9.07 -12.91 27.73
N THR A 132 -9.07 -13.38 26.49
CA THR A 132 -10.27 -13.80 25.77
C THR A 132 -9.97 -15.04 24.92
N ILE A 133 -10.99 -15.81 24.58
CA ILE A 133 -10.88 -17.00 23.73
C ILE A 133 -11.99 -17.00 22.69
N GLY A 134 -11.67 -17.38 21.46
CA GLY A 134 -12.66 -17.45 20.38
C GLY A 134 -12.25 -18.38 19.25
N TRP A 135 -13.19 -18.64 18.35
CA TRP A 135 -12.95 -19.41 17.13
C TRP A 135 -12.21 -18.57 16.10
N ILE A 136 -11.22 -19.15 15.44
CA ILE A 136 -10.58 -18.53 14.27
C ILE A 136 -11.41 -18.83 13.03
N THR A 137 -11.83 -17.76 12.36
CA THR A 137 -12.31 -17.80 10.98
C THR A 137 -11.28 -17.07 10.13
N GLU A 138 -10.64 -17.80 9.23
CA GLU A 138 -9.59 -17.26 8.38
C GLU A 138 -10.10 -17.05 6.96
N PHE A 139 -9.89 -15.84 6.44
CA PHE A 139 -10.24 -15.47 5.06
C PHE A 139 -9.01 -15.35 4.17
N ILE A 140 -7.85 -15.02 4.74
CA ILE A 140 -6.59 -14.84 4.03
C ILE A 140 -5.49 -15.55 4.82
N ARG A 141 -4.68 -16.35 4.12
CA ARG A 141 -3.48 -17.01 4.66
C ARG A 141 -2.36 -16.85 3.65
N ASP A 142 -1.19 -16.39 4.09
CA ASP A 142 0.00 -16.23 3.25
C ASP A 142 -0.23 -15.38 1.99
N GLY A 143 -1.12 -14.38 2.08
CA GLY A 143 -1.50 -13.52 0.96
C GLY A 143 -2.55 -14.12 0.01
N GLU A 144 -2.99 -15.35 0.25
CA GLU A 144 -3.97 -16.05 -0.57
C GLU A 144 -5.35 -16.06 0.11
N VAL A 145 -6.41 -15.85 -0.67
CA VAL A 145 -7.79 -15.93 -0.19
C VAL A 145 -8.17 -17.39 0.02
N GLY A 146 -8.59 -17.74 1.24
CA GLY A 146 -9.09 -19.07 1.57
C GLY A 146 -10.44 -19.35 0.89
N LEU A 147 -10.53 -20.45 0.15
CA LEU A 147 -11.77 -20.87 -0.52
C LEU A 147 -12.83 -21.29 0.52
N GLN A 148 -13.76 -20.40 0.86
CA GLN A 148 -14.99 -20.78 1.54
C GLN A 148 -15.99 -21.34 0.53
N LYS A 149 -16.14 -22.67 0.49
CA LYS A 149 -17.12 -23.32 -0.39
C LYS A 149 -18.55 -22.90 -0.01
N GLY A 150 -19.28 -22.32 -0.97
CA GLY A 150 -20.74 -22.20 -0.91
C GLY A 150 -21.32 -20.84 -0.51
N ASN A 151 -20.54 -19.76 -0.46
CA ASN A 151 -21.07 -18.43 -0.12
C ASN A 151 -21.01 -17.47 -1.32
N ARG A 152 -22.04 -16.62 -1.51
CA ARG A 152 -22.14 -15.63 -2.63
C ARG A 152 -20.92 -14.69 -2.72
N ILE A 153 -20.17 -14.55 -1.62
CA ILE A 153 -18.93 -13.79 -1.51
C ILE A 153 -17.78 -14.40 -2.32
N GLY A 154 -17.75 -15.73 -2.51
CA GLY A 154 -16.73 -16.40 -3.33
C GLY A 154 -16.75 -15.93 -4.79
N ALA A 155 -17.96 -15.73 -5.35
CA ALA A 155 -18.13 -15.22 -6.71
C ALA A 155 -17.60 -13.77 -6.87
N MET A 156 -17.81 -12.91 -5.86
CA MET A 156 -17.26 -11.55 -5.86
C MET A 156 -15.73 -11.53 -5.73
N SER A 157 -15.14 -12.46 -4.96
CA SER A 157 -13.68 -12.58 -4.86
C SER A 157 -13.06 -13.06 -6.17
N GLU A 158 -13.70 -13.98 -6.88
CA GLU A 158 -13.25 -14.43 -8.20
C GLU A 158 -13.33 -13.30 -9.23
N GLU A 159 -14.42 -12.51 -9.19
CA GLU A 159 -14.58 -11.33 -10.04
C GLU A 159 -13.52 -10.25 -9.73
N TYR A 160 -13.25 -9.97 -8.46
CA TYR A 160 -12.19 -9.05 -8.03
C TYR A 160 -10.80 -9.53 -8.46
N ASN A 161 -10.48 -10.82 -8.27
CA ASN A 161 -9.20 -11.38 -8.68
C ASN A 161 -9.03 -11.38 -10.21
N SER A 162 -10.11 -11.64 -10.95
CA SER A 162 -10.15 -11.51 -12.41
C SER A 162 -9.93 -10.05 -12.84
N LEU A 163 -10.56 -9.09 -12.17
CA LEU A 163 -10.38 -7.66 -12.44
C LEU A 163 -8.94 -7.21 -12.13
N ASN A 164 -8.38 -7.57 -10.98
CA ASN A 164 -7.01 -7.24 -10.61
C ASN A 164 -5.98 -7.87 -11.56
N SER A 165 -6.20 -9.12 -11.99
CA SER A 165 -5.38 -9.75 -13.02
C SER A 165 -5.42 -8.96 -14.33
N ARG A 166 -6.62 -8.53 -14.78
CA ARG A 166 -6.78 -7.68 -15.96
C ARG A 166 -6.09 -6.32 -15.80
N ILE A 167 -6.22 -5.68 -14.65
CA ILE A 167 -5.58 -4.38 -14.35
C ILE A 167 -4.07 -4.52 -14.33
N ASN A 168 -3.51 -5.53 -13.66
CA ASN A 168 -2.07 -5.74 -13.57
C ASN A 168 -1.46 -6.10 -14.94
N ASN A 169 -2.17 -6.91 -15.73
CA ASN A 169 -1.76 -7.23 -17.10
C ASN A 169 -1.83 -5.99 -18.01
N HIS A 170 -2.83 -5.12 -17.85
CA HIS A 170 -2.87 -3.84 -18.57
C HIS A 170 -1.80 -2.86 -18.10
N ALA A 171 -1.52 -2.75 -16.80
CA ALA A 171 -0.46 -1.90 -16.26
C ALA A 171 0.93 -2.29 -16.79
N HIS A 172 1.17 -3.60 -16.99
CA HIS A 172 2.40 -4.10 -17.60
C HIS A 172 2.48 -3.84 -19.10
N ASP A 173 1.33 -3.79 -19.80
CA ASP A 173 1.24 -3.45 -21.23
C ASP A 173 1.47 -1.95 -21.48
N TYR A 174 0.95 -1.07 -20.61
CA TYR A 174 1.21 0.37 -20.67
C TYR A 174 2.69 0.71 -20.47
N SER A 175 3.47 -0.13 -19.76
CA SER A 175 4.92 0.06 -19.58
C SER A 175 5.73 -0.01 -20.88
N THR A 176 5.21 -0.64 -21.94
CA THR A 176 6.01 -1.03 -23.12
C THR A 176 5.71 -0.24 -24.40
N GLY A 177 4.71 0.64 -24.40
CA GLY A 177 4.25 1.37 -25.58
C GLY A 177 4.12 2.89 -25.39
N HIS A 178 5.21 3.60 -25.07
CA HIS A 178 5.13 5.04 -24.79
C HIS A 178 5.43 5.91 -26.02
N GLY A 179 4.37 6.24 -26.77
CA GLY A 179 4.35 7.34 -27.75
C GLY A 179 3.74 8.63 -27.20
N PRO A 180 3.73 9.73 -27.99
CA PRO A 180 3.12 11.02 -27.60
C PRO A 180 1.66 10.94 -27.13
N GLY A 181 0.90 9.94 -27.58
CA GLY A 181 -0.49 9.71 -27.17
C GLY A 181 -0.67 9.35 -25.68
N ALA A 182 0.34 8.74 -25.06
CA ALA A 182 0.34 8.44 -23.62
C ALA A 182 0.54 9.69 -22.74
N MET A 183 1.15 10.76 -23.28
CA MET A 183 1.27 12.03 -22.57
C MET A 183 -0.05 12.81 -22.56
N THR A 184 -0.78 12.82 -23.69
CA THR A 184 -2.05 13.56 -23.81
C THR A 184 -3.20 12.92 -23.02
N SER A 185 -3.16 11.62 -22.76
CA SER A 185 -4.23 10.89 -22.05
C SER A 185 -4.42 11.37 -20.61
N LEU A 186 -3.38 11.87 -19.94
CA LEU A 186 -3.50 12.46 -18.60
C LEU A 186 -4.44 13.67 -18.62
N SER A 187 -4.26 14.60 -19.55
CA SER A 187 -5.10 15.81 -19.65
C SER A 187 -6.47 15.52 -20.28
N LEU A 188 -6.56 14.58 -21.23
CA LEU A 188 -7.79 14.35 -22.00
C LEU A 188 -8.74 13.31 -21.40
N ILE A 189 -8.23 12.40 -20.56
CA ILE A 189 -9.02 11.30 -19.99
C ILE A 189 -8.96 11.33 -18.47
N ALA A 190 -7.76 11.32 -17.89
CA ALA A 190 -7.63 11.20 -16.44
C ALA A 190 -8.16 12.45 -15.72
N VAL A 191 -7.80 13.66 -16.15
CA VAL A 191 -8.29 14.90 -15.52
C VAL A 191 -9.82 15.01 -15.53
N PRO A 192 -10.55 14.84 -16.66
CA PRO A 192 -12.01 14.84 -16.65
C PRO A 192 -12.62 13.83 -15.66
N VAL A 193 -12.05 12.61 -15.59
CA VAL A 193 -12.51 11.59 -14.63
C VAL A 193 -12.30 12.05 -13.19
N LEU A 194 -11.16 12.66 -12.86
CA LEU A 194 -10.91 13.18 -11.51
C LEU A 194 -11.88 14.31 -11.15
N LEU A 195 -12.17 15.21 -12.08
CA LEU A 195 -13.06 16.36 -11.86
C LEU A 195 -14.54 15.95 -11.68
N ASP A 196 -14.96 14.85 -12.32
CA ASP A 196 -16.32 14.31 -12.24
C ASP A 196 -16.52 13.42 -11.01
N SER A 197 -15.54 12.57 -10.70
CA SER A 197 -15.68 11.55 -9.65
C SER A 197 -15.40 12.08 -8.24
N ILE A 198 -14.56 13.11 -8.09
CA ILE A 198 -14.10 13.57 -6.77
C ILE A 198 -14.92 14.76 -6.29
N GLN A 199 -15.47 14.63 -5.08
CA GLN A 199 -16.38 15.59 -4.47
C GLN A 199 -15.76 16.39 -3.33
N SER A 200 -14.45 16.26 -3.08
CA SER A 200 -13.75 17.05 -2.05
C SER A 200 -12.38 17.55 -2.54
N ALA A 201 -12.04 18.78 -2.18
CA ALA A 201 -10.79 19.42 -2.59
C ALA A 201 -9.53 18.66 -2.11
N PRO A 202 -9.42 18.21 -0.84
CA PRO A 202 -8.26 17.43 -0.39
C PRO A 202 -8.06 16.15 -1.21
N GLN A 203 -9.14 15.42 -1.49
CA GLN A 203 -9.06 14.20 -2.30
C GLN A 203 -8.67 14.50 -3.75
N LEU A 204 -9.13 15.62 -4.31
CA LEU A 204 -8.80 16.00 -5.68
C LEU A 204 -7.32 16.33 -5.82
N PHE A 205 -6.75 17.07 -4.87
CA PHE A 205 -5.31 17.36 -4.86
C PHE A 205 -4.47 16.10 -4.68
N HIS A 206 -4.88 15.20 -3.78
CA HIS A 206 -4.19 13.93 -3.58
C HIS A 206 -4.22 13.03 -4.82
N ALA A 207 -5.38 12.92 -5.48
CA ALA A 207 -5.52 12.16 -6.71
C ALA A 207 -4.72 12.77 -7.87
N TRP A 208 -4.73 14.10 -7.99
CA TRP A 208 -3.88 14.81 -8.96
C TRP A 208 -2.39 14.58 -8.69
N ALA A 209 -1.94 14.66 -7.44
CA ALA A 209 -0.54 14.47 -7.07
C ALA A 209 -0.07 13.04 -7.38
N SER A 210 -0.93 12.06 -7.11
CA SER A 210 -0.70 10.65 -7.48
C SER A 210 -0.57 10.49 -9.00
N MET A 211 -1.52 11.05 -9.77
CA MET A 211 -1.47 11.04 -11.24
C MET A 211 -0.19 11.72 -11.77
N TYR A 212 0.18 12.87 -11.20
CA TYR A 212 1.40 13.59 -11.55
C TYR A 212 2.65 12.74 -11.28
N HIS A 213 2.72 12.08 -10.12
CA HIS A 213 3.88 11.27 -9.72
C HIS A 213 4.16 10.16 -10.74
N TYR A 214 3.13 9.38 -11.11
CA TYR A 214 3.26 8.34 -12.12
C TYR A 214 3.55 8.91 -13.52
N GLY A 215 2.96 10.07 -13.85
CA GLY A 215 3.22 10.75 -15.11
C GLY A 215 4.64 11.30 -15.24
N HIS A 216 5.25 11.83 -14.18
CA HIS A 216 6.57 12.46 -14.25
C HIS A 216 7.73 11.45 -14.31
N GLN A 217 7.58 10.26 -13.72
CA GLN A 217 8.65 9.25 -13.63
C GLN A 217 9.10 8.69 -14.99
N ALA A 218 8.25 8.76 -16.02
CA ALA A 218 8.53 8.19 -17.34
C ALA A 218 9.10 9.19 -18.37
N LEU A 219 8.94 10.50 -18.19
CA LEU A 219 9.02 11.46 -19.31
C LEU A 219 10.40 12.13 -19.56
N PRO A 220 11.22 12.49 -18.54
CA PRO A 220 12.54 13.09 -18.79
C PRO A 220 13.51 12.16 -19.54
N THR A 221 13.42 10.86 -19.29
CA THR A 221 14.26 9.83 -19.94
C THR A 221 13.96 9.73 -21.44
N MET A 222 12.69 9.82 -21.84
CA MET A 222 12.29 9.80 -23.26
C MET A 222 12.69 11.07 -24.02
N ALA A 223 12.66 12.23 -23.34
CA ALA A 223 13.14 13.49 -23.92
C ALA A 223 14.63 13.40 -24.31
N VAL A 224 15.43 12.85 -23.40
CA VAL A 224 16.87 12.63 -23.61
C VAL A 224 17.11 11.61 -24.71
N GLY A 225 16.35 10.50 -24.72
CA GLY A 225 16.44 9.49 -25.79
C GLY A 225 16.09 10.05 -27.17
N THR A 226 14.99 10.80 -27.27
CA THR A 226 14.52 11.42 -28.52
C THR A 226 15.50 12.48 -29.02
N LEU A 227 16.04 13.30 -28.11
CA LEU A 227 17.11 14.24 -28.43
C LEU A 227 18.34 13.50 -28.96
N GLY A 228 18.77 12.42 -28.28
CA GLY A 228 19.90 11.60 -28.73
C GLY A 228 19.71 11.05 -30.15
N LEU A 229 18.52 10.56 -30.47
CA LEU A 229 18.17 10.09 -31.82
C LEU A 229 18.21 11.21 -32.86
N TRP A 230 17.64 12.38 -32.56
CA TRP A 230 17.67 13.53 -33.46
C TRP A 230 19.08 14.09 -33.65
N THR A 231 19.88 14.17 -32.58
CA THR A 231 21.28 14.59 -32.65
C THR A 231 22.12 13.62 -33.46
N TYR A 232 21.95 12.31 -33.25
CA TYR A 232 22.65 11.28 -34.02
C TYR A 232 22.29 11.33 -35.51
N THR A 233 21.00 11.43 -35.84
CA THR A 233 20.54 11.50 -37.24
C THR A 233 21.03 12.78 -37.92
N ALA A 234 20.98 13.93 -37.24
CA ALA A 234 21.53 15.19 -37.74
C ALA A 234 23.05 15.08 -37.99
N PHE A 235 23.80 14.51 -37.06
CA PHE A 235 25.26 14.33 -37.19
C PHE A 235 25.60 13.40 -38.36
N LYS A 236 24.95 12.23 -38.45
CA LYS A 236 25.18 11.26 -39.54
C LYS A 236 24.86 11.86 -40.91
N ARG A 237 23.74 12.59 -41.04
CA ARG A 237 23.37 13.26 -42.31
C ARG A 237 24.33 14.39 -42.65
N ARG A 238 24.79 15.17 -41.66
CA ARG A 238 25.81 16.21 -41.84
C ARG A 238 27.12 15.61 -42.36
N SER A 239 27.60 14.51 -41.77
CA SER A 239 28.82 13.82 -42.20
C SER A 239 28.70 13.25 -43.62
N ALA A 240 27.50 12.86 -44.04
CA ALA A 240 27.19 12.44 -45.41
C ALA A 240 26.87 13.59 -46.39
N ARG A 241 27.06 14.86 -45.99
CA ARG A 241 26.70 16.07 -46.75
C ARG A 241 25.24 16.13 -47.22
N LYS A 242 24.32 15.47 -46.50
CA LYS A 242 22.87 15.51 -46.74
C LYS A 242 22.22 16.62 -45.90
N PRO A 243 21.00 17.09 -46.27
CA PRO A 243 20.23 18.03 -45.44
C PRO A 243 20.02 17.47 -44.03
N TRP A 244 20.44 18.22 -43.01
CA TRP A 244 20.44 17.79 -41.60
C TRP A 244 19.75 18.78 -40.66
N ARG A 245 19.60 20.04 -41.09
CA ARG A 245 19.08 21.15 -40.26
C ARG A 245 17.68 20.88 -39.70
N ILE A 246 16.83 20.21 -40.47
CA ILE A 246 15.45 19.89 -40.06
C ILE A 246 15.39 18.85 -38.93
N PHE A 247 16.35 17.90 -38.88
CA PHE A 247 16.49 16.95 -37.77
C PHE A 247 17.00 17.64 -36.50
N ALA A 248 17.92 18.59 -36.65
CA ALA A 248 18.36 19.42 -35.53
C ALA A 248 17.20 20.29 -34.99
N LEU A 249 16.40 20.89 -35.88
CA LEU A 249 15.23 21.67 -35.50
C LEU A 249 14.17 20.82 -34.78
N ALA A 250 13.90 19.60 -35.25
CA ALA A 250 13.01 18.65 -34.59
C ALA A 250 13.46 18.32 -33.15
N GLY A 251 14.77 18.12 -32.96
CA GLY A 251 15.36 17.93 -31.63
C GLY A 251 15.21 19.16 -30.73
N VAL A 252 15.47 20.36 -31.25
CA VAL A 252 15.32 21.62 -30.50
C VAL A 252 13.86 21.81 -30.05
N ILE A 253 12.89 21.66 -30.95
CA ILE A 253 11.46 21.79 -30.65
C ILE A 253 11.02 20.80 -29.57
N THR A 254 11.53 19.56 -29.62
CA THR A 254 11.25 18.54 -28.60
C THR A 254 11.78 18.95 -27.22
N VAL A 255 12.98 19.53 -27.15
CA VAL A 255 13.63 19.93 -25.88
C VAL A 255 13.01 21.19 -25.28
N LEU A 256 12.43 22.08 -26.09
CA LEU A 256 11.77 23.30 -25.62
C LEU A 256 10.61 23.03 -24.63
N MET A 257 10.10 21.80 -24.55
CA MET A 257 9.16 21.42 -23.50
C MET A 257 9.75 21.54 -22.08
N LEU A 258 11.06 21.40 -21.90
CA LEU A 258 11.72 21.52 -20.59
C LEU A 258 11.67 22.94 -20.03
N PRO A 259 12.15 23.99 -20.74
CA PRO A 259 12.02 25.36 -20.25
C PRO A 259 10.55 25.79 -20.15
N PHE A 260 9.65 25.31 -21.02
CA PHE A 260 8.22 25.52 -20.85
C PHE A 260 7.72 24.96 -19.51
N THR A 261 8.12 23.74 -19.16
CA THR A 261 7.74 23.13 -17.87
C THR A 261 8.20 23.97 -16.69
N TRP A 262 9.48 24.38 -16.70
CA TRP A 262 10.05 25.13 -15.58
C TRP A 262 9.51 26.56 -15.44
N LEU A 263 9.31 27.25 -16.56
CA LEU A 263 8.88 28.65 -16.53
C LEU A 263 7.36 28.80 -16.38
N VAL A 264 6.58 27.88 -16.96
CA VAL A 264 5.12 28.02 -17.07
C VAL A 264 4.39 27.11 -16.08
N MET A 265 4.82 25.86 -15.90
CA MET A 265 4.06 24.89 -15.10
C MET A 265 4.48 24.81 -13.64
N VAL A 266 5.75 25.04 -13.31
CA VAL A 266 6.26 24.90 -11.93
C VAL A 266 5.49 25.73 -10.90
N PRO A 267 5.11 27.00 -11.14
CA PRO A 267 4.33 27.76 -10.17
C PRO A 267 3.01 27.07 -9.77
N THR A 268 2.26 26.58 -10.75
CA THR A 268 0.99 25.87 -10.51
C THR A 268 1.22 24.49 -9.89
N ASN A 269 2.27 23.76 -10.30
CA ASN A 269 2.63 22.50 -9.67
C ASN A 269 2.93 22.69 -8.18
N ASN A 270 3.74 23.69 -7.83
CA ASN A 270 4.10 23.98 -6.45
C ASN A 270 2.87 24.34 -5.61
N GLU A 271 1.93 25.10 -6.18
CA GLU A 271 0.69 25.42 -5.48
C GLU A 271 -0.19 24.18 -5.26
N LEU A 272 -0.35 23.32 -6.27
CA LEU A 272 -1.09 22.06 -6.13
C LEU A 272 -0.47 21.13 -5.09
N PHE A 273 0.86 21.02 -5.05
CA PHE A 273 1.56 20.24 -4.01
C PHE A 273 1.46 20.87 -2.62
N ARG A 274 1.51 22.20 -2.53
CA ARG A 274 1.32 22.91 -1.26
C ARG A 274 -0.07 22.65 -0.68
N LEU A 275 -1.10 22.66 -1.53
CA LEU A 275 -2.48 22.39 -1.15
C LEU A 275 -2.73 20.91 -0.83
N GLU A 276 -2.07 19.99 -1.53
CA GLU A 276 -2.11 18.55 -1.20
C GLU A 276 -1.49 18.29 0.18
N ALA A 277 -0.32 18.87 0.45
CA ALA A 277 0.36 18.73 1.73
C ALA A 277 -0.41 19.34 2.91
N ALA A 278 -1.23 20.37 2.66
CA ALA A 278 -2.12 20.95 3.67
C ALA A 278 -3.28 20.01 4.05
N GLY A 279 -3.64 19.04 3.20
CA GLY A 279 -4.59 17.96 3.52
C GLY A 279 -5.95 18.47 3.99
N SER A 280 -6.35 18.12 5.21
CA SER A 280 -7.61 18.60 5.82
C SER A 280 -7.49 19.95 6.53
N GLU A 281 -6.28 20.49 6.67
CA GLU A 281 -6.01 21.83 7.21
C GLU A 281 -6.07 22.93 6.14
N ILE A 282 -6.56 22.59 4.94
CA ILE A 282 -6.83 23.57 3.88
C ILE A 282 -7.70 24.68 4.44
N ASP A 283 -7.19 25.91 4.35
CA ASP A 283 -7.90 27.12 4.75
C ASP A 283 -9.33 27.07 4.21
N THR A 284 -10.31 27.31 5.07
CA THR A 284 -11.76 27.25 4.76
C THR A 284 -12.16 28.10 3.55
N SER A 285 -11.26 28.96 3.07
CA SER A 285 -11.38 29.77 1.86
C SER A 285 -11.22 29.01 0.53
N VAL A 286 -10.54 27.86 0.48
CA VAL A 286 -10.32 27.12 -0.78
C VAL A 286 -11.49 26.17 -1.02
N THR A 287 -12.31 26.50 -2.01
CA THR A 287 -13.48 25.70 -2.36
C THR A 287 -13.12 24.55 -3.30
N LEU A 288 -14.02 23.58 -3.45
CA LEU A 288 -13.90 22.53 -4.47
C LEU A 288 -13.80 23.14 -5.88
N GLU A 289 -14.50 24.23 -6.15
CA GLU A 289 -14.46 24.91 -7.45
C GLU A 289 -13.09 25.53 -7.72
N ASP A 290 -12.44 26.12 -6.71
CA ASP A 290 -11.07 26.62 -6.82
C ASP A 290 -10.08 25.48 -7.10
N ALA A 291 -10.25 24.34 -6.43
CA ALA A 291 -9.44 23.14 -6.66
C ALA A 291 -9.59 22.62 -8.10
N LYS A 292 -10.83 22.54 -8.60
CA LYS A 292 -11.12 22.15 -9.99
C LYS A 292 -10.51 23.12 -10.98
N ALA A 293 -10.66 24.43 -10.77
CA ALA A 293 -10.09 25.45 -11.65
C ALA A 293 -8.56 25.35 -11.74
N LEU A 294 -7.89 25.07 -10.62
CA LEU A 294 -6.45 24.91 -10.58
C LEU A 294 -5.98 23.66 -11.35
N VAL A 295 -6.69 22.53 -11.18
CA VAL A 295 -6.42 21.28 -11.93
C VAL A 295 -6.70 21.45 -13.43
N VAL A 296 -7.76 22.17 -13.82
CA VAL A 296 -8.08 22.49 -15.23
C VAL A 296 -6.98 23.36 -15.84
N SER A 297 -6.53 24.40 -15.13
CA SER A 297 -5.43 25.26 -15.57
C SER A 297 -4.15 24.45 -15.80
N TRP A 298 -3.82 23.57 -14.85
CA TRP A 298 -2.71 22.63 -15.00
C TRP A 298 -2.86 21.73 -16.22
N ALA A 299 -4.04 21.16 -16.44
CA ALA A 299 -4.31 20.26 -17.56
C ALA A 299 -4.12 20.94 -18.92
N GLY A 300 -4.53 22.22 -19.03
CA GLY A 300 -4.32 23.05 -20.21
C GLY A 300 -2.84 23.28 -20.52
N MET A 301 -2.05 23.65 -19.51
CA MET A 301 -0.60 23.82 -19.68
C MET A 301 0.10 22.49 -20.00
N HIS A 302 -0.32 21.40 -19.36
CA HIS A 302 0.21 20.07 -19.63
C HIS A 302 -0.10 19.63 -21.07
N LEU A 303 -1.28 19.94 -21.59
CA LEU A 303 -1.65 19.69 -22.98
C LEU A 303 -0.77 20.53 -23.93
N ALA A 304 -0.58 21.82 -23.66
CA ALA A 304 0.33 22.66 -24.43
C ALA A 304 1.76 22.11 -24.44
N ARG A 305 2.25 21.61 -23.30
CA ARG A 305 3.55 20.94 -23.18
C ARG A 305 3.67 19.71 -24.08
N SER A 306 2.60 18.94 -24.24
CA SER A 306 2.61 17.72 -25.07
C SER A 306 2.75 17.99 -26.58
N VAL A 307 2.47 19.21 -27.03
CA VAL A 307 2.57 19.61 -28.44
C VAL A 307 4.03 19.63 -28.92
N PHE A 308 4.97 20.00 -28.06
CA PHE A 308 6.40 20.09 -28.40
C PHE A 308 7.00 18.77 -28.95
N PRO A 309 6.95 17.63 -28.23
CA PRO A 309 7.46 16.36 -28.75
C PRO A 309 6.67 15.87 -29.97
N LEU A 310 5.37 16.14 -30.05
CA LEU A 310 4.55 15.78 -31.21
C LEU A 310 4.98 16.54 -32.46
N ALA A 311 5.16 17.86 -32.35
CA ALA A 311 5.63 18.70 -33.45
C ALA A 311 7.05 18.30 -33.92
N GLY A 312 7.95 17.99 -32.97
CA GLY A 312 9.27 17.45 -33.28
C GLY A 312 9.21 16.13 -34.05
N ALA A 313 8.35 15.20 -33.63
CA ALA A 313 8.14 13.93 -34.30
C ALA A 313 7.60 14.10 -35.73
N ILE A 314 6.60 14.96 -35.93
CA ILE A 314 6.02 15.26 -37.25
C ILE A 314 7.08 15.84 -38.19
N LEU A 315 7.86 16.84 -37.72
CA LEU A 315 8.93 17.45 -38.53
C LEU A 315 10.00 16.43 -38.93
N GLY A 316 10.40 15.56 -38.01
CA GLY A 316 11.35 14.51 -38.28
C GLY A 316 10.83 13.45 -39.26
N ALA A 317 9.54 13.10 -39.18
CA ALA A 317 8.88 12.19 -40.10
C ALA A 317 8.81 12.78 -41.51
N VAL A 318 8.33 14.03 -41.65
CA VAL A 318 8.30 14.75 -42.94
C VAL A 318 9.70 14.82 -43.56
N ALA A 319 10.73 15.10 -42.77
CA ALA A 319 12.12 15.14 -43.25
C ALA A 319 12.69 13.77 -43.67
N THR A 320 12.11 12.69 -43.17
CA THR A 320 12.55 11.32 -43.47
C THR A 320 11.87 10.77 -44.71
N PHE A 321 10.57 11.06 -44.89
CA PHE A 321 9.74 10.49 -45.94
C PHE A 321 9.43 11.46 -47.10
N GLY A 322 9.62 12.77 -46.91
CA GLY A 322 9.26 13.79 -47.89
C GLY A 322 10.44 14.44 -48.61
N GLY A 323 11.64 13.87 -48.56
CA GLY A 323 12.85 14.44 -49.18
C GLY A 323 13.77 13.41 -49.82
#